data_AF-G3HUJ1-F1
#
_entry.id   AF-G3HUJ1-F1
#
_cell.length_a   1.000
_cell.length_b   1.000
_cell.length_c   1.000
_cell.angle_alpha   90.00
_cell.angle_beta   90.00
_cell.angle_gamma   90.00
#
_symmetry.space_group_name_H-M   'P 1'
#
loop_
_entity.id
_entity.type
_entity.pdbx_description
1 polymer ?
#
loop_
_entity_poly.entity_id
_entity_poly.type
_entity_poly.pdbx_seq_one_letter_code
_entity_poly.pdbx_strand_id
1 'polypeptide(L)'
;MKIKSLEIYLFSLPIKESEIDFCLGASLNDEVLKIMPVQKQTWAGQRTRFKAFVLLGTTMVIGTDIISAPVPKKLLMMADIDDRYTSARGCTATLGNFAKAIFDAISKTYSYLTPDLWKKTVFTKSPYQEFTDHLVKAHTRVSVQRTQAAAVATT
;
A
#
# COMPACT_ATOMS: atom_id res chain seq x y z
N MET A 1 6.60 -12.23 -16.42
CA MET A 1 5.26 -11.90 -15.88
C MET A 1 4.44 -11.23 -16.97
N LYS A 2 3.15 -11.55 -17.10
CA LYS A 2 2.31 -11.07 -18.22
C LYS A 2 1.62 -9.72 -17.94
N ILE A 3 1.30 -9.45 -16.67
CA ILE A 3 0.73 -8.18 -16.23
C ILE A 3 1.89 -7.30 -15.74
N LYS A 4 1.96 -6.06 -16.23
CA LYS A 4 2.93 -5.06 -15.75
C LYS A 4 2.32 -4.27 -14.58
N SER A 5 3.16 -3.77 -13.67
CA SER A 5 2.75 -3.02 -12.46
C SER A 5 1.75 -1.90 -12.72
N LEU A 6 1.96 -1.12 -13.78
CA LEU A 6 1.14 0.06 -14.11
C LEU A 6 -0.28 -0.29 -14.56
N GLU A 7 -0.50 -1.47 -15.15
CA GLU A 7 -1.81 -1.87 -15.65
C GLU A 7 -2.82 -2.08 -14.50
N ILE A 8 -2.34 -2.57 -13.36
CA ILE A 8 -3.17 -2.79 -12.16
C ILE A 8 -3.78 -1.47 -11.68
N TYR A 9 -2.96 -0.41 -11.64
CA TYR A 9 -3.40 0.92 -11.23
C TYR A 9 -4.35 1.55 -12.25
N LEU A 10 -4.07 1.40 -13.55
CA LEU A 10 -4.91 1.97 -14.61
C LEU A 10 -6.35 1.42 -14.57
N PHE A 11 -6.51 0.13 -14.32
CA PHE A 11 -7.82 -0.54 -14.26
C PHE A 11 -8.45 -0.57 -12.86
N SER A 12 -7.82 0.06 -11.85
CA SER A 12 -8.31 0.11 -10.47
C SER A 12 -8.62 -1.28 -9.89
N LEU A 13 -7.76 -2.26 -10.17
CA LEU A 13 -7.98 -3.64 -9.74
C LEU A 13 -7.55 -3.84 -8.28
N PRO A 14 -8.37 -4.50 -7.44
CA PRO A 14 -8.02 -4.70 -6.03
C PRO A 14 -6.94 -5.77 -5.86
N ILE A 15 -5.85 -5.41 -5.20
CA ILE A 15 -4.78 -6.35 -4.79
C ILE A 15 -5.21 -6.99 -3.47
N LYS A 16 -5.34 -8.33 -3.46
CA LYS A 16 -5.71 -9.11 -2.27
C LYS A 16 -4.58 -10.00 -1.75
N GLU A 17 -3.60 -10.31 -2.60
CA GLU A 17 -2.48 -11.16 -2.28
C GLU A 17 -1.21 -10.29 -2.18
N SER A 18 -0.56 -10.26 -1.02
CA SER A 18 0.63 -9.43 -0.76
C SER A 18 1.85 -9.87 -1.56
N GLU A 19 1.87 -11.11 -2.04
CA GLU A 19 2.93 -11.67 -2.87
C GLU A 19 3.04 -10.96 -4.23
N ILE A 20 1.93 -10.36 -4.69
CA ILE A 20 1.89 -9.57 -5.93
C ILE A 20 2.84 -8.37 -5.80
N ASP A 21 2.87 -7.69 -4.65
CA ASP A 21 3.74 -6.53 -4.44
C ASP A 21 5.23 -6.90 -4.48
N PHE A 22 5.61 -8.05 -3.94
CA PHE A 22 6.99 -8.57 -3.98
C PHE A 22 7.41 -8.95 -5.41
N CYS A 23 6.47 -9.48 -6.18
CA CYS A 23 6.66 -9.90 -7.56
C CYS A 23 6.82 -8.70 -8.53
N LEU A 24 6.32 -7.52 -8.16
CA LEU A 24 6.35 -6.31 -8.98
C LEU A 24 7.70 -5.56 -8.98
N GLY A 25 8.72 -6.09 -8.29
CA GLY A 25 10.13 -5.80 -8.59
C GLY A 25 10.75 -4.58 -7.90
N ALA A 26 10.14 -4.07 -6.83
CA ALA A 26 10.75 -3.02 -6.01
C ALA A 26 11.41 -3.64 -4.77
N SER A 27 12.66 -3.26 -4.48
CA SER A 27 13.27 -3.46 -3.15
C SER A 27 12.55 -2.55 -2.16
N LEU A 28 11.40 -3.01 -1.67
CA LEU A 28 10.61 -2.34 -0.66
C LEU A 28 11.32 -2.48 0.68
N ASN A 29 11.62 -1.35 1.31
CA ASN A 29 12.09 -1.30 2.68
C ASN A 29 10.91 -1.01 3.59
N ASP A 30 10.89 -1.69 4.73
CA ASP A 30 9.91 -1.50 5.79
C ASP A 30 10.49 -0.67 6.93
N GLU A 31 9.74 0.34 7.38
CA GLU A 31 10.11 1.11 8.56
C GLU A 31 8.94 1.16 9.55
N VAL A 32 9.19 0.70 10.77
CA VAL A 32 8.22 0.76 11.86
C VAL A 32 8.25 2.14 12.50
N LEU A 33 7.13 2.88 12.42
CA LEU A 33 7.03 4.22 13.01
C LEU A 33 6.80 4.19 14.51
N LYS A 34 5.81 3.41 14.96
CA LYS A 34 5.42 3.34 16.36
C LYS A 34 4.67 2.05 16.64
N ILE A 35 5.03 1.42 17.75
CA ILE A 35 4.27 0.34 18.38
C ILE A 35 3.65 0.93 19.65
N MET A 36 2.35 0.74 19.83
CA MET A 36 1.66 1.18 21.04
C MET A 36 0.75 0.07 21.59
N PRO A 37 0.73 -0.18 22.90
CA PRO A 37 -0.25 -1.04 23.51
C PRO A 37 -1.61 -0.34 23.54
N VAL A 38 -2.66 -1.06 23.14
CA VAL A 38 -4.05 -0.65 23.24
C VAL A 38 -4.75 -1.64 24.15
N GLN A 39 -5.43 -1.14 25.16
CA GLN A 39 -6.06 -1.95 26.18
C GLN A 39 -7.59 -1.89 26.02
N LYS A 40 -8.26 -3.03 26.18
CA LYS A 40 -9.72 -3.13 26.26
C LYS A 40 -10.09 -3.75 27.61
N GLN A 41 -10.99 -3.10 28.33
CA GLN A 41 -11.54 -3.64 29.58
C GLN A 41 -12.43 -4.86 29.30
N THR A 42 -12.27 -5.91 30.10
CA THR A 42 -13.12 -7.11 30.11
C THR A 42 -13.53 -7.45 31.54
N TRP A 43 -14.47 -8.38 31.71
CA TRP A 43 -14.90 -8.87 33.03
C TRP A 43 -13.78 -9.56 33.80
N ALA A 44 -12.86 -10.24 33.10
CA ALA A 44 -11.69 -10.90 33.68
C ALA A 44 -10.46 -9.97 33.80
N GLY A 45 -10.64 -8.65 33.73
CA GLY A 45 -9.57 -7.65 33.79
C GLY A 45 -9.25 -7.01 32.45
N GLN A 46 -8.07 -6.43 32.31
CA GLN A 46 -7.66 -5.74 31.09
C GLN A 46 -7.07 -6.71 30.06
N ARG A 47 -7.58 -6.66 28.83
CA ARG A 47 -6.96 -7.34 27.70
C ARG A 47 -6.16 -6.34 26.87
N THR A 48 -4.86 -6.54 26.77
CA THR A 48 -3.97 -5.68 25.99
C THR A 48 -3.72 -6.28 24.60
N ARG A 49 -3.54 -5.41 23.59
CA ARG A 49 -3.10 -5.75 22.23
C ARG A 49 -2.09 -4.72 21.77
N PHE A 50 -1.17 -5.10 20.90
CA PHE A 50 -0.26 -4.15 20.29
C PHE A 50 -0.80 -3.67 18.94
N LYS A 51 -0.65 -2.37 18.69
CA LYS A 51 -0.89 -1.76 17.39
C LYS A 51 0.43 -1.22 16.87
N ALA A 52 0.85 -1.73 15.71
CA ALA A 52 2.03 -1.25 14.99
C ALA A 52 1.62 -0.41 13.79
N PHE A 53 2.38 0.65 13.52
CA PHE A 53 2.32 1.43 12.29
C PHE A 53 3.60 1.20 11.52
N VAL A 54 3.48 0.70 10.29
CA VAL A 54 4.60 0.36 9.42
C VAL A 54 4.45 1.13 8.12
N LEU A 55 5.54 1.68 7.63
CA LEU A 55 5.66 2.26 6.31
C LEU A 55 6.37 1.27 5.39
N LEU A 56 5.91 1.22 4.15
CA LEU A 56 6.52 0.45 3.08
C LEU A 56 6.78 1.41 1.93
N GLY A 57 8.00 1.41 1.41
CA GLY A 57 8.37 2.24 0.26
C GLY A 57 9.75 1.90 -0.27
N THR A 58 10.06 2.42 -1.45
CA THR A 58 11.40 2.35 -2.01
C THR A 58 12.23 3.43 -1.36
N THR A 59 13.33 3.06 -0.71
CA THR A 59 14.23 4.03 -0.10
C THR A 59 15.06 4.68 -1.19
N MET A 60 14.66 5.86 -1.63
CA MET A 60 15.59 6.80 -2.26
C MET A 60 16.07 7.84 -1.23
N VAL A 61 17.25 8.37 -1.51
CA VAL A 61 18.28 8.80 -0.57
C VAL A 61 17.87 10.01 0.30
N ILE A 62 18.53 10.20 1.43
CA ILE A 62 18.31 11.32 2.36
C ILE A 62 18.67 12.67 1.69
N GLY A 63 17.67 13.32 1.09
CA GLY A 63 17.69 14.73 0.71
C GLY A 63 17.18 15.61 1.86
N THR A 64 17.84 16.74 2.11
CA THR A 64 17.57 17.65 3.24
C THR A 64 16.34 18.54 3.07
N ASP A 65 15.81 18.65 1.85
CA ASP A 65 15.01 19.80 1.42
C ASP A 65 13.52 19.73 1.80
N ILE A 66 13.11 18.65 2.47
CA ILE A 66 11.76 18.50 3.02
C ILE A 66 11.65 19.18 4.39
N ILE A 67 10.90 20.28 4.44
CA ILE A 67 10.49 20.97 5.67
C ILE A 67 9.24 20.29 6.23
N SER A 68 9.43 19.36 7.16
CA SER A 68 8.33 18.69 7.87
C SER A 68 8.74 18.09 9.21
N ALA A 69 7.75 17.67 10.00
CA ALA A 69 7.97 16.88 11.21
C ALA A 69 8.58 15.50 10.88
N PRO A 70 9.20 14.77 11.83
CA PRO A 70 9.91 13.53 11.54
C PRO A 70 9.07 12.43 10.87
N VAL A 71 7.80 12.29 11.25
CA VAL A 71 6.88 11.27 10.69
C VAL A 71 6.53 11.53 9.21
N PRO A 72 6.00 12.72 8.82
CA PRO A 72 5.76 13.06 7.42
C PRO A 72 7.04 13.07 6.61
N LYS A 73 8.16 13.53 7.18
CA LYS A 73 9.44 13.55 6.47
C LYS A 73 9.83 12.15 5.98
N LYS A 74 9.74 11.13 6.85
CA LYS A 74 10.01 9.73 6.48
C LYS A 74 9.03 9.19 5.43
N LEU A 75 7.74 9.42 5.63
CA LEU A 75 6.68 9.05 4.68
C LEU A 75 6.93 9.62 3.28
N LEU A 76 7.24 10.91 3.24
CA LEU A 76 7.44 11.67 2.03
C LEU A 76 8.72 11.21 1.32
N MET A 77 9.80 10.93 2.05
CA MET A 77 11.03 10.35 1.50
C MET A 77 10.79 8.96 0.87
N MET A 78 10.03 8.09 1.55
CA MET A 78 9.68 6.76 1.03
C MET A 78 8.77 6.78 -0.20
N ALA A 79 8.05 7.89 -0.40
CA ALA A 79 7.23 8.12 -1.58
C ALA A 79 8.03 8.69 -2.77
N ASP A 80 9.35 8.86 -2.62
CA ASP A 80 10.26 9.39 -3.64
C ASP A 80 9.80 10.73 -4.22
N ILE A 81 9.49 11.67 -3.33
CA ILE A 81 9.23 13.05 -3.74
C ILE A 81 10.41 13.87 -3.16
N ASP A 82 10.91 14.88 -3.88
CA ASP A 82 12.09 15.64 -3.45
C ASP A 82 11.71 16.88 -2.63
N ASP A 83 10.98 17.82 -3.24
CA ASP A 83 10.67 19.12 -2.62
C ASP A 83 9.17 19.31 -2.40
N ARG A 84 8.79 19.69 -1.18
CA ARG A 84 7.42 20.11 -0.87
C ARG A 84 7.30 20.86 0.44
N TYR A 85 6.46 21.88 0.43
CA TYR A 85 5.96 22.51 1.64
C TYR A 85 4.89 21.62 2.28
N THR A 86 4.99 21.46 3.60
CA THR A 86 3.97 20.74 4.37
C THR A 86 3.32 21.68 5.37
N SER A 87 1.99 21.58 5.49
CA SER A 87 1.25 22.25 6.54
C SER A 87 0.28 21.25 7.15
N ALA A 88 0.21 21.21 8.47
CA ALA A 88 -0.69 20.35 9.20
C ALA A 88 -1.54 21.19 10.15
N ARG A 89 -2.85 20.98 10.10
CA ARG A 89 -3.81 21.64 11.00
C ARG A 89 -4.61 20.56 11.74
N GLY A 90 -4.71 20.69 13.06
CA GLY A 90 -5.36 19.71 13.94
C GLY A 90 -4.40 19.04 14.91
N CYS A 91 -4.82 17.93 15.54
CA CYS A 91 -4.04 17.22 16.56
C CYS A 91 -2.97 16.31 15.94
N THR A 92 -1.82 16.87 15.60
CA THR A 92 -0.65 16.17 15.03
C THR A 92 0.07 15.25 16.02
N ALA A 93 -0.22 15.35 17.32
CA ALA A 93 0.32 14.46 18.35
C ALA A 93 -0.13 12.99 18.18
N THR A 94 -1.28 12.76 17.52
CA THR A 94 -1.77 11.41 17.23
C THR A 94 -1.15 10.85 15.96
N LEU A 95 -0.02 10.16 16.10
CA LEU A 95 0.77 9.62 14.98
C LEU A 95 -0.05 8.86 13.94
N GLY A 96 -0.99 8.01 14.39
CA GLY A 96 -1.79 7.19 13.49
C GLY A 96 -2.72 7.97 12.57
N ASN A 97 -3.37 9.03 13.08
CA ASN A 97 -4.22 9.88 12.25
C ASN A 97 -3.38 10.78 11.36
N PHE A 98 -2.24 11.25 11.89
CA PHE A 98 -1.34 12.10 11.15
C PHE A 98 -0.73 11.39 9.94
N ALA A 99 -0.22 10.16 10.12
CA ALA A 99 0.31 9.33 9.04
C ALA A 99 -0.74 9.03 7.97
N LYS A 100 -1.98 8.72 8.38
CA LYS A 100 -3.10 8.49 7.46
C LYS A 100 -3.44 9.73 6.65
N ALA A 101 -3.49 10.91 7.28
CA ALA A 101 -3.78 12.15 6.58
C ALA A 101 -2.74 12.47 5.48
N ILE A 102 -1.48 12.13 5.71
CA ILE A 102 -0.39 12.29 4.72
C ILE A 102 -0.57 11.29 3.58
N PHE A 103 -0.83 10.02 3.90
CA PHE A 103 -1.12 9.01 2.87
C PHE A 103 -2.33 9.39 2.01
N ASP A 104 -3.39 9.90 2.63
CA ASP A 104 -4.58 10.39 1.94
C ASP A 104 -4.29 11.63 1.07
N ALA A 105 -3.31 12.46 1.44
CA ALA A 105 -2.88 13.58 0.61
C ALA A 105 -2.10 13.10 -0.63
N ILE A 106 -1.23 12.11 -0.47
CA ILE A 106 -0.47 11.51 -1.57
C ILE A 106 -1.40 10.76 -2.53
N SER A 107 -2.36 9.98 -2.04
CA SER A 107 -3.29 9.26 -2.91
C SER A 107 -4.18 10.19 -3.75
N LYS A 108 -4.52 11.37 -3.22
CA LYS A 108 -5.28 12.40 -3.92
C LYS A 108 -4.51 13.08 -5.05
N THR A 109 -3.19 12.98 -5.13
CA THR A 109 -2.42 13.56 -6.24
C THR A 109 -2.86 12.97 -7.58
N TYR A 110 -3.07 11.65 -7.63
CA TYR A 110 -3.61 10.96 -8.80
C TYR A 110 -5.08 11.28 -9.08
N SER A 111 -5.82 11.80 -8.09
CA SER A 111 -7.21 12.23 -8.26
C SER A 111 -7.31 13.66 -8.80
N TYR A 112 -6.23 14.43 -8.78
CA TYR A 112 -6.22 15.81 -9.23
C TYR A 112 -6.05 15.88 -10.75
N LEU A 113 -6.99 16.54 -11.44
CA LEU A 113 -6.98 16.66 -12.89
C LEU A 113 -6.27 17.95 -13.31
N THR A 114 -5.06 17.83 -13.87
CA THR A 114 -4.34 18.94 -14.49
C THR A 114 -4.72 19.11 -15.96
N PRO A 115 -4.52 20.30 -16.56
CA PRO A 115 -4.76 20.53 -17.99
C PRO A 115 -4.04 19.56 -18.94
N ASP A 116 -2.89 19.05 -18.53
CA ASP A 116 -2.11 18.07 -19.30
C ASP A 116 -2.86 16.74 -19.50
N LEU A 117 -3.71 16.39 -18.53
CA LEU A 117 -4.50 15.17 -18.48
C LEU A 117 -5.88 15.32 -19.14
N TRP A 118 -6.23 16.48 -19.71
CA TRP A 118 -7.52 16.70 -20.38
C TRP A 118 -7.65 16.00 -21.73
N LYS A 119 -6.53 15.51 -22.28
CA LYS A 119 -6.56 14.73 -23.51
C LYS A 119 -7.34 13.45 -23.26
N LYS A 120 -8.25 13.11 -24.19
CA LYS A 120 -9.03 11.87 -24.10
C LYS A 120 -8.09 10.67 -24.03
N THR A 121 -8.29 9.85 -23.00
CA THR A 121 -7.54 8.61 -22.82
C THR A 121 -8.03 7.56 -23.83
N VAL A 122 -7.10 6.75 -24.34
CA VAL A 122 -7.44 5.59 -25.16
C VAL A 122 -7.61 4.40 -24.22
N PHE A 123 -8.83 3.89 -24.13
CA PHE A 123 -9.12 2.73 -23.30
C PHE A 123 -8.59 1.46 -23.97
N THR A 124 -7.64 0.80 -23.32
CA THR A 124 -7.18 -0.55 -23.69
C THR A 124 -8.06 -1.61 -23.03
N LYS A 125 -7.97 -2.86 -23.48
CA LYS A 125 -8.68 -3.97 -22.84
C LYS A 125 -8.05 -4.25 -21.48
N SER A 126 -8.86 -4.72 -20.53
CA SER A 126 -8.35 -5.04 -19.20
C SER A 126 -7.47 -6.29 -19.24
N PRO A 127 -6.43 -6.38 -18.39
CA PRO A 127 -5.58 -7.57 -18.30
C PRO A 127 -6.36 -8.85 -17.98
N TYR A 128 -7.47 -8.72 -17.23
CA TYR A 128 -8.37 -9.84 -16.97
C TYR A 128 -9.01 -10.39 -18.24
N GLN A 129 -9.37 -9.50 -19.19
CA GLN A 129 -9.96 -9.88 -20.47
C GLN A 129 -8.91 -10.41 -21.45
N GLU A 130 -7.70 -9.84 -21.48
CA GLU A 130 -6.64 -10.29 -22.39
C GLU A 130 -6.03 -11.63 -21.96
N PHE A 131 -5.88 -11.87 -20.67
CA PHE A 131 -5.25 -13.07 -20.13
C PHE A 131 -6.24 -14.08 -19.54
N THR A 132 -7.53 -14.00 -19.89
CA THR A 132 -8.60 -14.87 -19.35
C THR A 132 -8.24 -16.35 -19.42
N ASP A 133 -7.87 -16.86 -20.60
CA ASP A 133 -7.57 -18.28 -20.82
C ASP A 133 -6.41 -18.78 -19.94
N HIS A 134 -5.44 -17.89 -19.69
CA HIS A 134 -4.28 -18.20 -18.88
C HIS A 134 -4.60 -18.19 -17.38
N LEU A 135 -5.36 -17.20 -16.92
CA LEU A 135 -5.75 -17.06 -15.52
C LEU A 135 -6.65 -18.22 -15.08
N VAL A 136 -7.58 -18.66 -15.92
CA VAL A 136 -8.45 -19.81 -15.65
C VAL A 136 -7.63 -21.10 -15.44
N LYS A 137 -6.63 -21.33 -16.29
CA LYS A 137 -5.77 -22.52 -16.22
C LYS A 137 -4.83 -22.52 -15.00
N ALA A 138 -4.38 -21.34 -14.56
CA ALA A 138 -3.52 -21.21 -13.39
C ALA A 138 -4.30 -21.27 -12.08
N HIS A 139 -5.43 -20.56 -12.00
CA HIS A 139 -6.26 -20.46 -10.80
C HIS A 139 -6.83 -21.82 -10.37
N THR A 140 -7.29 -22.63 -11.32
CA THR A 140 -7.83 -23.97 -11.05
C THR A 140 -6.80 -24.93 -10.46
N ARG A 141 -5.51 -24.79 -10.78
CA ARG A 141 -4.44 -25.63 -10.21
C ARG A 141 -4.05 -25.20 -8.81
N VAL A 142 -3.97 -23.89 -8.57
CA VAL A 142 -3.62 -23.31 -7.26
C VAL A 142 -4.72 -23.56 -6.23
N SER A 143 -6.01 -23.45 -6.62
CA SER A 143 -7.13 -23.78 -5.72
C SER A 143 -7.11 -25.24 -5.31
N VAL A 144 -6.84 -26.16 -6.25
CA VAL A 144 -6.74 -27.60 -5.95
C VAL A 144 -5.58 -27.90 -4.99
N GLN A 145 -4.42 -27.27 -5.19
CA GLN A 145 -3.26 -27.44 -4.30
C GLN A 145 -3.48 -26.85 -2.89
N ARG A 146 -4.08 -25.64 -2.76
CA ARG A 146 -4.41 -25.05 -1.45
C ARG A 146 -5.44 -25.91 -0.69
N THR A 147 -6.43 -26.48 -1.37
CA THR A 147 -7.45 -27.33 -0.75
C THR A 147 -6.85 -28.66 -0.27
N GLN A 148 -5.94 -29.25 -1.06
CA GLN A 148 -5.24 -30.48 -0.69
C GLN A 148 -4.23 -30.25 0.44
N ALA A 149 -3.46 -29.16 0.42
CA ALA A 149 -2.52 -28.83 1.50
C ALA A 149 -3.23 -28.56 2.83
N ALA A 150 -4.39 -27.91 2.81
CA ALA A 150 -5.21 -27.71 4.00
C ALA A 150 -5.80 -29.03 4.55
N ALA A 151 -6.19 -29.97 3.67
CA ALA A 151 -6.69 -31.27 4.07
C ALA A 151 -5.60 -32.16 4.70
N VAL A 152 -4.37 -32.12 4.17
CA VAL A 152 -3.23 -32.90 4.67
C VAL A 152 -2.72 -32.40 6.03
N ALA A 153 -2.80 -31.10 6.31
CA ALA A 153 -2.41 -30.54 7.61
C ALA A 153 -3.35 -30.91 8.77
N THR A 154 -4.47 -31.58 8.49
CA THR A 154 -5.49 -31.97 9.48
C THR A 154 -5.48 -33.48 9.79
N THR A 155 -4.50 -34.22 9.25
CA THR A 155 -4.25 -35.66 9.53
C THR A 155 -2.87 -35.82 10.13
#